data_AF-A0A1V5KWR9-F1
#
_entry.id   AF-A0A1V5KWR9-F1
#
_cell.length_a   1.000
_cell.length_b   1.000
_cell.length_c   1.000
_cell.angle_alpha   90.00
_cell.angle_beta   90.00
_cell.angle_gamma   90.00
#
_symmetry.space_group_name_H-M   'P 1'
#
loop_
_entity.id
_entity.type
_entity.pdbx_description
1 polymer ?
#
loop_
_entity_poly.entity_id
_entity_poly.type
_entity_poly.pdbx_seq_one_letter_code
_entity_poly.pdbx_strand_id
1 'polypeptide(L)'
;MTNRIFQSPTKLLFYASCAGLIFSWALAQTVQAHSPGTAGQTAVHDTLKQMALLQQLQWLQQEIISRPDQPLLRQRWVAAAVDSSGQKLYAVGVGKPSSSFKSPLAAQQAAERAAFLDACRWLTYLQAWRRDYRRPPFGDLVGQAPAAQVIYKIVTLDQTIVLVETKP
;
A
#
# COMPACT_ATOMS: atom_id res chain seq x y z
N MET A 1 -40.58 35.89 1.91
CA MET A 1 -40.30 34.44 1.90
C MET A 1 -39.29 34.16 3.00
N THR A 2 -39.56 33.14 3.79
CA THR A 2 -39.27 33.02 5.23
C THR A 2 -37.86 32.52 5.54
N ASN A 3 -37.13 33.26 6.38
CA ASN A 3 -35.83 32.92 6.96
C ASN A 3 -35.99 31.89 8.09
N ARG A 4 -35.32 30.74 8.00
CA ARG A 4 -35.27 29.72 9.07
C ARG A 4 -34.00 29.90 9.90
N ILE A 5 -34.17 30.17 11.18
CA ILE A 5 -33.12 30.25 12.20
C ILE A 5 -32.80 28.85 12.71
N PHE A 6 -31.51 28.50 12.67
CA PHE A 6 -30.90 27.31 13.27
C PHE A 6 -30.82 27.50 14.81
N GLN A 7 -31.28 26.52 15.58
CA GLN A 7 -31.00 26.42 17.02
C GLN A 7 -30.31 25.08 17.32
N SER A 8 -29.14 25.16 17.95
CA SER A 8 -28.35 24.04 18.49
C SER A 8 -29.06 23.35 19.67
N PRO A 9 -28.79 22.04 19.89
CA PRO A 9 -29.14 21.42 21.16
C PRO A 9 -28.04 21.58 22.21
N THR A 10 -28.53 21.94 23.39
CA THR A 10 -27.91 22.20 24.67
C THR A 10 -27.29 20.96 25.31
N LYS A 11 -26.12 21.12 25.93
CA LYS A 11 -25.47 20.15 26.83
C LYS A 11 -26.30 20.00 28.12
N LEU A 12 -26.64 18.76 28.48
CA LEU A 12 -27.16 18.40 29.80
C LEU A 12 -26.12 17.53 30.52
N LEU A 13 -25.49 18.14 31.52
CA LEU A 13 -24.68 17.49 32.55
C LEU A 13 -25.62 16.84 33.56
N PHE A 14 -25.48 15.53 33.79
CA PHE A 14 -26.13 14.83 34.89
C PHE A 14 -25.10 14.41 35.94
N TYR A 15 -25.47 14.73 37.18
CA TYR A 15 -24.90 14.36 38.46
C TYR A 15 -24.69 12.85 38.62
N ALA A 16 -23.68 12.46 39.41
CA ALA A 16 -23.86 11.44 40.45
C ALA A 16 -22.71 11.50 41.48
N SER A 17 -23.09 11.88 42.70
CA SER A 17 -22.35 11.65 43.94
C SER A 17 -22.82 10.32 44.51
N CYS A 18 -21.91 9.40 44.87
CA CYS A 18 -22.18 8.31 45.80
C CYS A 18 -20.89 7.93 46.54
N ALA A 19 -20.87 8.22 47.83
CA ALA A 19 -19.94 7.69 48.80
C ALA A 19 -20.33 6.26 49.19
N GLY A 20 -19.32 5.45 49.51
CA GLY A 20 -19.44 4.29 50.41
C GLY A 20 -19.76 2.95 49.75
N LEU A 21 -18.79 2.04 49.77
CA LEU A 21 -18.88 0.77 50.51
C LEU A 21 -17.62 -0.06 50.25
N ILE A 22 -16.96 -0.43 51.35
CA ILE A 22 -15.86 -1.39 51.41
C ILE A 22 -16.48 -2.78 51.22
N PHE A 23 -16.03 -3.50 50.21
CA PHE A 23 -16.20 -4.95 50.11
C PHE A 23 -14.88 -5.59 49.69
N SER A 24 -14.21 -6.19 50.67
CA SER A 24 -13.07 -7.10 50.48
C SER A 24 -13.59 -8.43 49.95
N TRP A 25 -13.40 -8.73 48.67
CA TRP A 25 -13.60 -10.07 48.10
C TRP A 25 -12.41 -10.46 47.21
N ALA A 26 -11.76 -11.54 47.65
CA ALA A 26 -11.17 -12.63 46.89
C ALA A 26 -10.23 -12.34 45.70
N LEU A 27 -9.06 -12.97 45.80
CA LEU A 27 -8.15 -13.31 44.72
C LEU A 27 -8.88 -13.66 43.41
N ALA A 28 -8.60 -12.89 42.38
CA ALA A 28 -8.46 -13.41 41.03
C ALA A 28 -7.16 -12.85 40.47
N GLN A 29 -6.06 -13.61 40.63
CA GLN A 29 -4.92 -13.44 39.75
C GLN A 29 -5.41 -13.83 38.36
N THR A 30 -5.83 -12.85 37.56
CA THR A 30 -5.94 -13.05 36.13
C THR A 30 -4.51 -13.27 35.64
N VAL A 31 -4.14 -14.54 35.52
CA VAL A 31 -3.07 -14.95 34.62
C VAL A 31 -3.48 -14.41 33.26
N GLN A 32 -2.92 -13.25 32.89
CA GLN A 32 -2.87 -12.84 31.50
C GLN A 32 -2.07 -13.94 30.81
N ALA A 33 -2.78 -14.90 30.23
CA ALA A 33 -2.25 -15.77 29.21
C ALA A 33 -1.81 -14.85 28.06
N HIS A 34 -0.56 -14.39 28.14
CA HIS A 34 0.15 -13.77 27.04
C HIS A 34 0.29 -14.87 25.99
N SER A 35 -0.73 -15.05 25.15
CA SER A 35 -0.67 -15.92 23.98
C SER A 35 0.30 -15.25 22.99
N PRO A 36 1.52 -15.76 22.80
CA PRO A 36 2.49 -15.16 21.88
C PRO A 36 2.18 -15.53 20.41
N GLY A 37 1.09 -16.25 20.15
CA GLY A 37 0.85 -16.94 18.87
C GLY A 37 0.24 -16.12 17.75
N THR A 38 -0.46 -15.02 18.04
CA THR A 38 -1.29 -14.33 17.02
C THR A 38 -0.51 -13.29 16.21
N ALA A 39 0.40 -12.55 16.84
CA ALA A 39 1.16 -11.49 16.15
C ALA A 39 2.12 -12.04 15.08
N GLY A 40 2.74 -13.20 15.33
CA GLY A 40 3.65 -13.84 14.38
C GLY A 40 2.94 -14.45 13.16
N GLN A 41 1.73 -14.99 13.33
CA GLN A 41 0.97 -15.59 12.24
C GLN A 41 0.43 -14.55 11.25
N THR A 42 -0.03 -13.39 11.75
CA THR A 42 -0.51 -12.29 10.91
C THR A 42 0.63 -11.70 10.06
N ALA A 43 1.81 -11.49 10.64
CA ALA A 43 2.96 -10.94 9.91
C ALA A 43 3.46 -11.88 8.79
N VAL A 44 3.48 -13.19 9.03
CA VAL A 44 3.85 -14.19 8.01
C VAL A 44 2.80 -14.24 6.89
N HIS A 45 1.51 -14.24 7.24
CA HIS A 45 0.43 -14.23 6.25
C HIS A 45 0.47 -12.97 5.36
N ASP A 46 0.68 -11.79 5.96
CA ASP A 46 0.80 -10.54 5.23
C ASP A 46 2.02 -10.53 4.29
N THR A 47 3.15 -11.05 4.76
CA THR A 47 4.37 -11.20 3.94
C THR A 47 4.12 -12.10 2.73
N LEU A 48 3.48 -13.26 2.91
CA LEU A 48 3.16 -14.19 1.82
C LEU A 48 2.22 -13.55 0.80
N LYS A 49 1.21 -12.81 1.27
CA LYS A 49 0.28 -12.08 0.41
C LYS A 49 1.00 -11.00 -0.40
N GLN A 50 1.87 -10.22 0.24
CA GLN A 50 2.67 -9.19 -0.44
C GLN A 50 3.63 -9.79 -1.48
N MET A 51 4.28 -10.92 -1.15
CA MET A 51 5.16 -11.62 -2.08
C MET A 51 4.40 -12.14 -3.31
N ALA A 52 3.24 -12.78 -3.11
CA ALA A 52 2.40 -13.26 -4.20
C ALA A 52 1.92 -12.12 -5.11
N LEU A 53 1.48 -11.01 -4.50
CA LEU A 53 1.07 -9.82 -5.24
C LEU A 53 2.23 -9.21 -6.03
N LEU A 54 3.41 -9.08 -5.41
CA LEU A 54 4.61 -8.58 -6.08
C LEU A 54 4.95 -9.43 -7.32
N GLN A 55 4.98 -10.76 -7.17
CA GLN A 55 5.28 -11.67 -8.28
C GLN A 55 4.27 -11.55 -9.43
N GLN A 56 2.96 -11.52 -9.10
CA GLN A 56 1.91 -11.40 -10.10
C GLN A 56 2.00 -10.07 -10.86
N LEU A 57 2.17 -8.96 -10.15
CA LEU A 57 2.27 -7.63 -10.77
C LEU A 57 3.53 -7.49 -11.62
N GLN A 58 4.67 -7.96 -11.11
CA GLN A 58 5.94 -7.92 -11.84
C GLN A 58 5.86 -8.71 -13.15
N TRP A 59 5.27 -9.91 -13.12
CA TRP A 59 5.08 -10.72 -14.32
C TRP A 59 4.21 -9.98 -15.35
N LEU A 60 3.05 -9.44 -14.94
CA LEU A 60 2.17 -8.69 -15.84
C LEU A 60 2.82 -7.42 -16.41
N GLN A 61 3.60 -6.69 -15.60
CA GLN A 61 4.36 -5.52 -16.06
C GLN A 61 5.39 -5.90 -17.12
N GLN A 62 6.10 -7.01 -16.93
CA GLN A 62 7.05 -7.51 -17.92
C GLN A 62 6.37 -7.93 -19.22
N GLU A 63 5.18 -8.55 -19.13
CA GLU A 63 4.38 -8.88 -20.31
C GLU A 63 3.86 -7.64 -21.05
N ILE A 64 3.50 -6.57 -20.33
CA ILE A 64 3.13 -5.29 -20.94
C ILE A 64 4.34 -4.65 -21.62
N ILE A 65 5.52 -4.69 -21.00
CA ILE A 65 6.75 -4.17 -21.59
C ILE A 65 7.08 -4.93 -22.89
N SER A 66 6.91 -6.25 -22.92
CA SER A 66 7.23 -7.07 -24.10
C SER A 66 6.19 -6.96 -25.21
N ARG A 67 4.92 -6.69 -24.87
CA ARG A 67 3.79 -6.61 -25.82
C ARG A 67 2.88 -5.41 -25.49
N PRO A 68 3.36 -4.17 -25.66
CA PRO A 68 2.68 -2.96 -25.17
C PRO A 68 1.38 -2.64 -25.93
N ASP A 69 1.26 -3.17 -27.14
CA ASP A 69 0.10 -3.00 -28.02
C ASP A 69 -1.12 -3.81 -27.58
N GLN A 70 -0.99 -4.75 -26.64
CA GLN A 70 -2.09 -5.60 -26.16
C GLN A 70 -2.91 -4.94 -25.03
N PRO A 71 -4.14 -4.45 -25.28
CA PRO A 71 -4.93 -3.78 -24.25
C PRO A 71 -5.43 -4.75 -23.15
N LEU A 72 -5.56 -6.04 -23.48
CA LEU A 72 -5.98 -7.07 -22.53
C LEU A 72 -4.96 -7.27 -21.40
N LEU A 73 -3.66 -7.10 -21.66
CA LEU A 73 -2.64 -7.19 -20.61
C LEU A 73 -2.79 -6.05 -19.60
N ARG A 74 -3.06 -4.83 -20.10
CA ARG A 74 -3.34 -3.65 -19.26
C ARG A 74 -4.60 -3.84 -18.43
N GLN A 75 -5.67 -4.39 -19.01
CA GLN A 75 -6.89 -4.71 -18.27
C GLN A 75 -6.65 -5.73 -17.15
N ARG A 76 -5.92 -6.82 -17.44
CA ARG A 76 -5.56 -7.85 -16.43
C ARG A 76 -4.70 -7.26 -15.32
N TRP A 77 -3.74 -6.41 -15.68
CA TRP A 77 -2.88 -5.73 -14.72
C TRP A 77 -3.67 -4.77 -13.83
N VAL A 78 -4.56 -3.95 -14.39
CA VAL A 78 -5.45 -3.09 -13.61
C VAL A 78 -6.29 -3.91 -12.62
N ALA A 79 -6.87 -5.03 -13.06
CA ALA A 79 -7.67 -5.90 -12.19
C ALA A 79 -6.85 -6.52 -11.05
N ALA A 80 -5.56 -6.82 -11.26
CA ALA A 80 -4.67 -7.36 -10.23
C ALA A 80 -4.10 -6.28 -9.29
N ALA A 81 -3.92 -5.06 -9.79
CA ALA A 81 -3.25 -3.96 -9.11
C ALA A 81 -4.18 -3.13 -8.21
N VAL A 82 -5.48 -3.38 -8.24
CA VAL A 82 -6.49 -2.68 -7.43
C VAL A 82 -7.01 -3.65 -6.39
N ASP A 83 -7.07 -3.21 -5.13
CA ASP A 83 -7.68 -4.03 -4.08
C ASP A 83 -9.18 -4.23 -4.31
N SER A 84 -9.78 -5.19 -3.61
CA SER A 84 -11.21 -5.50 -3.77
C SER A 84 -12.13 -4.33 -3.42
N SER A 85 -11.70 -3.40 -2.56
CA SER A 85 -12.46 -2.20 -2.20
C SER A 85 -12.28 -1.03 -3.18
N GLY A 86 -11.29 -1.10 -4.06
CA GLY A 86 -10.90 -0.02 -4.96
C GLY A 86 -10.19 1.17 -4.27
N GLN A 87 -9.87 1.06 -2.98
CA GLN A 87 -9.23 2.11 -2.18
C GLN A 87 -7.70 2.03 -2.13
N LYS A 88 -7.12 0.89 -2.52
CA LYS A 88 -5.68 0.71 -2.58
C LYS A 88 -5.25 0.33 -3.98
N LEU A 89 -4.22 1.04 -4.44
CA LEU A 89 -3.57 0.82 -5.72
C LEU A 89 -2.16 0.34 -5.46
N TYR A 90 -1.75 -0.71 -6.17
CA TYR A 90 -0.46 -1.35 -6.01
C TYR A 90 0.33 -1.31 -7.31
N ALA A 91 1.64 -1.18 -7.19
CA ALA A 91 2.54 -1.37 -8.32
C ALA A 91 3.87 -1.91 -7.84
N VAL A 92 4.58 -2.58 -8.75
CA VAL A 92 5.95 -3.00 -8.53
C VAL A 92 6.89 -2.12 -9.36
N GLY A 93 8.06 -1.82 -8.80
CA GLY A 93 9.12 -1.13 -9.52
C GLY A 93 10.46 -1.80 -9.29
N VAL A 94 11.33 -1.68 -10.29
CA VAL A 94 12.64 -2.33 -10.32
C VAL A 94 13.73 -1.28 -10.51
N GLY A 95 14.78 -1.37 -9.70
CA GLY A 95 15.96 -0.54 -9.81
C GLY A 95 17.21 -1.38 -9.78
N LYS A 96 18.15 -1.12 -10.70
CA LYS A 96 19.41 -1.84 -10.79
C LYS A 96 20.56 -0.94 -10.29
N PRO A 97 21.44 -1.44 -9.41
CA PRO A 97 22.62 -0.69 -9.01
C PRO A 97 23.52 -0.48 -10.24
N SER A 98 23.95 0.75 -10.45
CA SER A 98 24.88 1.08 -11.53
C SER A 98 26.31 0.79 -11.10
N SER A 99 27.10 0.18 -11.98
CA SER A 99 28.54 0.00 -11.81
C SER A 99 29.33 1.32 -11.87
N SER A 100 28.68 2.42 -12.27
CA SER A 100 29.29 3.75 -12.32
C SER A 100 29.55 4.36 -10.93
N PHE A 101 28.92 3.84 -9.88
CA PHE A 101 29.14 4.32 -8.52
C PHE A 101 30.39 3.68 -7.92
N LYS A 102 31.27 4.51 -7.37
CA LYS A 102 32.49 4.04 -6.66
C LYS A 102 32.17 3.35 -5.32
N SER A 103 31.01 3.64 -4.74
CA SER A 103 30.57 3.08 -3.46
C SER A 103 29.41 2.10 -3.69
N PRO A 104 29.52 0.83 -3.24
CA PRO A 104 28.42 -0.13 -3.31
C PRO A 104 27.17 0.34 -2.56
N LEU A 105 27.35 1.03 -1.43
CA LEU A 105 26.23 1.60 -0.67
C LEU A 105 25.49 2.67 -1.47
N ALA A 106 26.23 3.56 -2.14
CA ALA A 106 25.62 4.59 -2.99
C ALA A 106 24.91 3.98 -4.20
N ALA A 107 25.50 2.94 -4.82
CA ALA A 107 24.87 2.21 -5.92
C ALA A 107 23.54 1.59 -5.48
N GLN A 108 23.52 0.98 -4.30
CA GLN A 108 22.33 0.36 -3.74
C GLN A 108 21.24 1.39 -3.39
N GLN A 109 21.60 2.51 -2.76
CA GLN A 109 20.65 3.59 -2.47
C GLN A 109 20.04 4.18 -3.76
N ALA A 110 20.84 4.32 -4.81
CA ALA A 110 20.36 4.75 -6.11
C ALA A 110 19.40 3.71 -6.73
N ALA A 111 19.71 2.41 -6.62
CA ALA A 111 18.82 1.33 -7.06
C ALA A 111 17.49 1.35 -6.32
N GLU A 112 17.48 1.56 -5.01
CA GLU A 112 16.25 1.65 -4.22
C GLU A 112 15.38 2.84 -4.66
N ARG A 113 16.01 4.00 -4.87
CA ARG A 113 15.30 5.19 -5.37
C ARG A 113 14.75 4.97 -6.77
N ALA A 114 15.52 4.33 -7.66
CA ALA A 114 15.08 3.99 -9.01
C ALA A 114 13.89 3.02 -8.98
N ALA A 115 13.93 1.99 -8.13
CA ALA A 115 12.84 1.03 -7.95
C ALA A 115 11.55 1.74 -7.48
N PHE A 116 11.66 2.65 -6.52
CA PHE A 116 10.51 3.44 -6.06
C PHE A 116 9.92 4.33 -7.15
N LEU A 117 10.77 5.06 -7.90
CA LEU A 117 10.31 5.92 -8.99
C LEU A 117 9.65 5.12 -10.12
N ASP A 118 10.20 3.96 -10.45
CA ASP A 118 9.59 3.05 -11.43
C ASP A 118 8.20 2.57 -10.97
N ALA A 119 8.08 2.20 -9.69
CA ALA A 119 6.79 1.80 -9.12
C ALA A 119 5.76 2.94 -9.17
N CYS A 120 6.19 4.18 -8.87
CA CYS A 120 5.32 5.35 -8.99
C CYS A 120 4.89 5.62 -10.44
N ARG A 121 5.79 5.45 -11.41
CA ARG A 121 5.45 5.54 -12.85
C ARG A 121 4.35 4.55 -13.21
N TRP A 122 4.45 3.32 -12.73
CA TRP A 122 3.40 2.32 -12.91
C TRP A 122 2.08 2.74 -12.24
N LEU A 123 2.10 3.28 -11.02
CA LEU A 123 0.88 3.81 -10.41
C LEU A 123 0.20 4.91 -11.25
N THR A 124 0.97 5.77 -11.92
CA THR A 124 0.40 6.76 -12.84
C THR A 124 -0.27 6.09 -14.05
N TYR A 125 0.32 5.02 -14.62
CA TYR A 125 -0.35 4.21 -15.65
C TYR A 125 -1.63 3.57 -15.12
N LEU A 126 -1.61 3.03 -13.89
CA LEU A 126 -2.77 2.42 -13.26
C LEU A 126 -3.93 3.40 -13.15
N GLN A 127 -3.66 4.61 -12.67
CA GLN A 127 -4.69 5.65 -12.57
C GLN A 127 -5.30 6.02 -13.93
N ALA A 128 -4.48 6.08 -14.99
CA ALA A 128 -4.97 6.34 -16.34
C ALA A 128 -5.77 5.16 -16.92
N TRP A 129 -5.22 3.95 -16.86
CA TRP A 129 -5.82 2.75 -17.44
C TRP A 129 -7.06 2.24 -16.69
N ARG A 130 -7.25 2.63 -15.42
CA ARG A 130 -8.52 2.43 -14.72
C ARG A 130 -9.68 3.18 -15.37
N ARG A 131 -9.40 4.34 -16.00
CA ARG A 131 -10.41 5.13 -16.72
C ARG A 131 -10.59 4.61 -18.14
N ASP A 132 -9.48 4.33 -18.81
CA ASP A 132 -9.46 3.73 -20.15
C ASP A 132 -8.19 2.88 -20.34
N TYR A 133 -8.32 1.56 -20.32
CA TYR A 133 -7.18 0.65 -20.48
C TYR A 133 -6.51 0.73 -21.86
N ARG A 134 -7.12 1.40 -22.84
CA ARG A 134 -6.53 1.63 -24.17
C ARG A 134 -5.61 2.84 -24.20
N ARG A 135 -5.73 3.78 -23.25
CA ARG A 135 -4.99 5.05 -23.25
C ARG A 135 -4.44 5.44 -21.86
N PRO A 136 -3.20 5.96 -21.78
CA PRO A 136 -2.25 6.17 -22.87
C PRO A 136 -1.60 4.84 -23.33
N PRO A 137 -0.96 4.78 -24.50
CA PRO A 137 -0.02 3.70 -24.81
C PRO A 137 1.07 3.60 -23.76
N PHE A 138 1.61 2.39 -23.56
CA PHE A 138 2.80 2.24 -22.72
C PHE A 138 3.99 2.94 -23.40
N GLY A 139 4.71 3.75 -22.63
CA GLY A 139 5.78 4.64 -23.09
C GLY A 139 5.39 6.12 -23.09
N ASP A 140 4.11 6.43 -23.27
CA ASP A 140 3.63 7.80 -23.56
C ASP A 140 3.07 8.53 -22.33
N LEU A 141 3.43 8.07 -21.13
CA LEU A 141 2.90 8.65 -19.90
C LEU A 141 3.49 10.03 -19.64
N VAL A 142 2.60 11.00 -19.50
CA VAL A 142 2.92 12.35 -19.03
C VAL A 142 2.12 12.59 -17.76
N GLY A 143 2.79 12.91 -16.66
CA GLY A 143 2.11 13.18 -15.40
C GLY A 143 3.05 13.20 -14.21
N GLN A 144 2.50 13.63 -13.08
CA GLN A 144 3.19 13.62 -11.80
C GLN A 144 3.02 12.24 -11.14
N ALA A 145 4.11 11.71 -10.59
CA ALA A 145 4.08 10.51 -9.77
C ALA A 145 3.16 10.72 -8.54
N PRO A 146 2.24 9.79 -8.24
CA PRO A 146 1.43 9.87 -7.03
C PRO A 146 2.30 9.69 -5.78
N ALA A 147 1.84 10.22 -4.65
CA ALA A 147 2.43 9.90 -3.36
C ALA A 147 2.20 8.42 -3.06
N ALA A 148 3.27 7.67 -2.77
CA ALA A 148 3.20 6.22 -2.56
C ALA A 148 4.08 5.80 -1.38
N GLN A 149 3.74 4.66 -0.78
CA GLN A 149 4.48 4.06 0.33
C GLN A 149 4.99 2.68 -0.08
N VAL A 150 6.26 2.37 0.22
CA VAL A 150 6.79 1.02 0.08
C VAL A 150 6.20 0.13 1.17
N ILE A 151 5.55 -0.97 0.77
CA ILE A 151 4.95 -1.94 1.69
C ILE A 151 5.70 -3.27 1.71
N TYR A 152 6.49 -3.56 0.69
CA TYR A 152 7.36 -4.73 0.63
C TYR A 152 8.56 -4.45 -0.26
N LYS A 153 9.73 -5.01 0.08
CA LYS A 153 10.99 -4.76 -0.63
C LYS A 153 11.85 -6.02 -0.65
N ILE A 154 12.40 -6.34 -1.82
CA ILE A 154 13.43 -7.36 -2.02
C ILE A 154 14.69 -6.63 -2.48
N VAL A 155 15.78 -6.81 -1.75
CA VAL A 155 17.10 -6.27 -2.09
C VAL A 155 18.04 -7.42 -2.40
N THR A 156 18.61 -7.42 -3.61
CA THR A 156 19.70 -8.33 -4.01
C THR A 156 20.89 -7.52 -4.48
N LEU A 157 22.01 -8.19 -4.77
CA LEU A 157 23.21 -7.53 -5.33
C LEU A 157 22.94 -6.93 -6.72
N ASP A 158 22.04 -7.55 -7.50
CA ASP A 158 21.81 -7.20 -8.91
C ASP A 158 20.64 -6.24 -9.10
N GLN A 159 19.73 -6.15 -8.13
CA GLN A 159 18.55 -5.29 -8.22
C GLN A 159 17.84 -5.09 -6.88
N THR A 160 17.07 -4.02 -6.83
CA THR A 160 16.02 -3.79 -5.84
C THR A 160 14.67 -3.91 -6.53
N ILE A 161 13.76 -4.66 -5.93
CA ILE A 161 12.34 -4.70 -6.31
C ILE A 161 11.52 -4.18 -5.14
N VAL A 162 10.63 -3.22 -5.40
CA VAL A 162 9.72 -2.68 -4.38
C VAL A 162 8.27 -2.88 -4.81
N LEU A 163 7.42 -3.22 -3.85
CA LEU A 163 5.97 -3.14 -3.96
C LEU A 163 5.53 -1.88 -3.21
N VAL A 164 4.80 -1.02 -3.89
CA VAL A 164 4.26 0.21 -3.31
C VAL A 164 2.74 0.17 -3.24
N GLU A 165 2.18 0.94 -2.31
CA GLU A 165 0.74 1.24 -2.26
C GLU A 165 0.48 2.75 -2.31
N THR A 166 -0.66 3.12 -2.88
CA THR A 166 -1.21 4.47 -2.79
C THR A 166 -2.73 4.44 -2.70
N LYS A 167 -3.33 5.56 -2.27
CA LYS A 167 -4.77 5.80 -2.33
C LYS A 167 -5.09 6.49 -3.66
N PRO A 168 -6.19 6.12 -4.34
CA PRO A 168 -6.55 6.64 -5.66
C PRO A 168 -6.84 8.14 -5.70
#